data_AF-A0A523WP94-F1
#
_entry.id   AF-A0A523WP94-F1
#
_cell.length_a   1.000
_cell.length_b   1.000
_cell.length_c   1.000
_cell.angle_alpha   90.00
_cell.angle_beta   90.00
_cell.angle_gamma   90.00
#
_symmetry.space_group_name_H-M   'P 1'
#
loop_
_entity.id
_entity.type
_entity.pdbx_description
1 polymer ?
#
loop_
_entity_poly.entity_id
_entity_poly.type
_entity_poly.pdbx_seq_one_letter_code
_entity_poly.pdbx_strand_id
1 'polypeptide(L)'
;MLNQKKLRAVIDGDWKLLYTPAHEEAEHFELYNLREDPDELVDFSVQYPREFSRLKELLLSWVSADTVTAYTESIEISRGEIEALKALGYIQ
;
A
#
# COMPACT_ATOMS: atom_id res chain seq x y z
N MET A 1 2.59 0.84 -17.02
CA MET A 1 3.58 1.09 -15.94
C MET A 1 2.79 1.39 -14.68
N LEU A 2 3.12 0.74 -13.56
CA LEU A 2 2.56 1.12 -12.26
C LEU A 2 3.07 2.51 -11.91
N ASN A 3 2.23 3.39 -11.37
CA ASN A 3 2.71 4.63 -10.77
C ASN A 3 3.50 4.25 -9.50
N GLN A 4 4.83 4.16 -9.65
CA GLN A 4 5.77 3.50 -8.71
C GLN A 4 5.86 4.12 -7.31
N LYS A 5 5.03 5.12 -6.98
CA LYS A 5 5.07 5.81 -5.68
C LYS A 5 3.78 5.73 -4.89
N LYS A 6 2.78 4.99 -5.36
CA LYS A 6 1.49 4.91 -4.66
C LYS A 6 1.23 3.53 -4.06
N LEU A 7 0.90 3.51 -2.78
CA LEU A 7 0.31 2.34 -2.13
C LEU A 7 -0.96 1.92 -2.86
N ARG A 8 -1.13 0.60 -3.01
CA ARG A 8 -2.32 0.01 -3.64
C ARG A 8 -2.78 -1.18 -2.84
N ALA A 9 -4.09 -1.35 -2.76
CA ALA A 9 -4.67 -2.59 -2.30
C ALA A 9 -5.83 -2.96 -3.21
N VAL A 10 -6.05 -4.26 -3.38
CA VAL A 10 -7.28 -4.80 -3.94
C VAL A 10 -7.83 -5.85 -2.98
N ILE A 11 -9.15 -5.83 -2.78
CA ILE A 11 -9.86 -6.85 -2.03
C ILE A 11 -10.87 -7.48 -2.98
N ASP A 12 -10.88 -8.81 -3.04
CA ASP A 12 -11.88 -9.57 -3.77
C ASP A 12 -12.23 -10.86 -3.03
N GLY A 13 -13.48 -10.95 -2.57
CA GLY A 13 -13.92 -12.00 -1.64
C GLY A 13 -13.20 -11.90 -0.31
N ASP A 14 -12.61 -13.03 0.12
CA ASP A 14 -11.84 -13.10 1.38
C ASP A 14 -10.39 -12.67 1.21
N TRP A 15 -9.93 -12.37 -0.01
CA TRP A 15 -8.52 -12.13 -0.29
C TRP A 15 -8.22 -10.63 -0.44
N LYS A 16 -7.11 -10.20 0.15
CA LYS A 16 -6.54 -8.86 0.00
C LYS A 16 -5.11 -8.95 -0.52
N LEU A 17 -4.80 -8.23 -1.59
CA LEU A 17 -3.43 -8.04 -2.05
C LEU A 17 -3.02 -6.59 -1.79
N LEU A 18 -1.94 -6.41 -1.05
CA LEU A 18 -1.31 -5.13 -0.78
C LEU A 18 -0.07 -4.99 -1.68
N TYR A 19 0.11 -3.81 -2.27
CA TYR A 19 1.32 -3.41 -2.96
C TYR A 19 1.89 -2.18 -2.27
N THR A 20 3.14 -2.33 -1.84
CA THR A 20 3.94 -1.29 -1.24
C THR A 20 4.99 -0.84 -2.25
N PRO A 21 4.86 0.39 -2.80
CA PRO A 21 5.92 0.97 -3.62
C PRO A 21 7.13 1.17 -2.72
N ALA A 22 8.26 0.58 -3.09
CA ALA A 22 9.48 0.79 -2.36
C ALA A 22 10.08 2.15 -2.73
N HIS A 23 10.53 2.91 -1.72
CA HIS A 23 11.19 4.19 -1.96
C HIS A 23 12.64 4.00 -2.45
N GLU A 24 13.26 2.83 -2.15
CA GLU A 24 14.66 2.47 -2.46
C GLU A 24 14.92 0.95 -2.65
N GLU A 25 14.12 0.05 -2.03
CA GLU A 25 14.22 -1.40 -2.22
C GLU A 25 13.32 -1.91 -3.37
N ALA A 26 13.25 -3.21 -3.62
CA ALA A 26 12.37 -3.75 -4.66
C ALA A 26 10.89 -3.58 -4.28
N GLU A 27 10.02 -3.42 -5.28
CA GLU A 27 8.57 -3.43 -5.12
C GLU A 27 8.10 -4.65 -4.30
N HIS A 28 7.26 -4.43 -3.29
CA HIS A 28 6.80 -5.48 -2.38
C HIS A 28 5.29 -5.73 -2.51
N PHE A 29 4.92 -7.01 -2.50
CA PHE A 29 3.53 -7.45 -2.51
C PHE A 29 3.28 -8.44 -1.38
N GLU A 30 2.15 -8.29 -0.70
CA GLU A 30 1.71 -9.15 0.40
C GLU A 30 0.27 -9.59 0.14
N LEU A 31 -0.06 -10.85 0.43
CA LEU A 31 -1.38 -11.42 0.25
C LEU A 31 -1.94 -11.89 1.59
N TYR A 32 -3.14 -11.45 1.94
CA TYR A 32 -3.83 -11.85 3.17
C TYR A 32 -5.18 -12.50 2.87
N ASN A 33 -5.57 -13.46 3.69
CA ASN A 33 -6.92 -14.03 3.72
C ASN A 33 -7.68 -13.42 4.91
N LEU A 34 -8.53 -12.44 4.65
CA LEU A 34 -9.25 -11.67 5.68
C LEU A 34 -10.30 -12.51 6.45
N ARG A 35 -10.67 -13.69 5.97
CA ARG A 35 -11.55 -14.61 6.71
C ARG A 35 -10.78 -15.37 7.78
N GLU A 36 -9.57 -15.82 7.44
CA GLU A 36 -8.73 -16.63 8.33
C GLU A 36 -7.79 -15.77 9.19
N ASP A 37 -7.39 -14.62 8.67
CA ASP A 37 -6.47 -13.66 9.27
C ASP A 37 -6.98 -12.21 9.08
N PRO A 38 -8.02 -11.80 9.84
CA PRO A 38 -8.58 -10.45 9.75
C PRO A 38 -7.60 -9.34 10.16
N ASP A 39 -6.56 -9.69 10.93
CA ASP A 39 -5.55 -8.76 11.45
C ASP A 39 -4.32 -8.65 10.53
N GLU A 40 -4.32 -9.32 9.37
CA GLU A 40 -3.29 -9.22 8.33
C GLU A 40 -1.87 -9.54 8.85
N LEU A 41 -1.75 -10.57 9.70
CA LEU A 41 -0.51 -10.96 10.38
C LEU A 41 0.37 -11.89 9.55
N VAL A 42 -0.19 -12.64 8.60
CA VAL A 42 0.52 -13.68 7.85
C VAL A 42 0.45 -13.42 6.35
N ASP A 43 1.62 -13.26 5.72
CA ASP A 43 1.69 -13.21 4.25
C ASP A 43 1.52 -14.62 3.64
N PHE A 44 0.45 -14.76 2.87
CA PHE A 44 0.05 -15.96 2.15
C PHE A 44 0.52 -15.97 0.69
N SER A 45 1.30 -14.98 0.24
CA SER A 45 1.72 -14.82 -1.18
C SER A 45 2.40 -16.05 -1.76
N VAL A 46 3.29 -16.68 -0.98
CA VAL A 46 4.04 -17.90 -1.36
C VAL A 46 3.16 -19.15 -1.28
N GLN A 47 2.23 -19.19 -0.32
CA GLN A 47 1.39 -20.36 -0.06
C GLN A 47 0.23 -20.48 -1.06
N TYR A 48 -0.29 -19.34 -1.55
CA TYR A 48 -1.42 -19.27 -2.47
C TYR A 48 -1.07 -18.50 -3.76
N PRO A 49 -0.12 -19.00 -4.59
CA PRO A 49 0.38 -18.28 -5.76
C PRO A 49 -0.68 -18.03 -6.84
N ARG A 50 -1.73 -18.87 -6.88
CA ARG A 50 -2.87 -18.70 -7.79
C ARG A 50 -3.69 -17.47 -7.42
N GLU A 51 -4.05 -17.30 -6.16
CA GLU A 51 -4.81 -16.14 -5.68
C GLU A 51 -3.98 -14.87 -5.78
N PHE A 52 -2.68 -14.95 -5.43
CA PHE A 52 -1.74 -13.87 -5.66
C PHE A 52 -1.76 -13.37 -7.11
N SER A 53 -1.64 -14.29 -8.08
CA SER A 53 -1.57 -13.93 -9.50
C SER A 53 -2.89 -13.30 -9.97
N ARG A 54 -4.03 -13.87 -9.55
CA ARG A 54 -5.37 -13.39 -9.88
C ARG A 54 -5.61 -11.96 -9.37
N LEU A 55 -5.30 -11.70 -8.09
CA LEU A 55 -5.44 -10.36 -7.51
C LEU A 55 -4.43 -9.38 -8.10
N LYS A 56 -3.21 -9.84 -8.44
CA LYS A 56 -2.20 -8.98 -9.07
C LYS A 56 -2.67 -8.51 -10.44
N GLU A 57 -3.22 -9.41 -11.27
CA GLU A 57 -3.82 -9.03 -12.55
C GLU A 57 -4.97 -8.04 -12.38
N LEU A 58 -5.85 -8.28 -11.40
CA LEU A 58 -6.96 -7.38 -11.08
C LEU A 58 -6.46 -5.98 -10.68
N LEU A 59 -5.48 -5.90 -9.77
CA LEU A 59 -4.86 -4.65 -9.35
C LEU A 59 -4.21 -3.91 -10.52
N LEU A 60 -3.44 -4.63 -11.37
CA LEU A 60 -2.81 -4.05 -12.54
C LEU A 60 -3.83 -3.50 -13.54
N SER A 61 -4.96 -4.18 -13.71
CA SER A 61 -6.04 -3.72 -14.60
C SER A 61 -6.59 -2.36 -14.16
N TRP A 62 -6.76 -2.14 -12.85
CA TRP A 62 -7.24 -0.88 -12.31
C TRP A 62 -6.19 0.22 -12.37
N VAL A 63 -4.93 -0.11 -12.05
CA VAL A 63 -3.86 0.88 -12.07
C VAL A 63 -3.54 1.35 -13.49
N SER A 64 -3.79 0.52 -14.52
CA SER A 64 -3.63 0.94 -15.91
C SER A 64 -4.51 2.14 -16.30
N ALA A 65 -5.61 2.38 -15.57
CA ALA A 65 -6.52 3.51 -15.74
C ALA A 65 -6.24 4.70 -14.81
N ASP A 66 -5.34 4.56 -13.81
CA ASP A 66 -4.99 5.65 -12.90
C ASP A 66 -3.93 6.57 -13.52
N THR A 67 -4.39 7.68 -14.09
CA THR A 67 -3.56 8.72 -14.70
C THR A 67 -3.09 9.79 -13.70
N VAL A 68 -3.50 9.70 -12.43
CA VAL A 68 -3.16 10.70 -11.43
C VAL A 68 -1.77 10.38 -10.89
N THR A 69 -0.84 11.33 -10.98
CA THR A 69 0.50 11.21 -10.37
C THR A 69 0.39 11.33 -8.85
N ALA A 70 1.23 10.64 -8.08
CA ALA A 70 1.27 10.91 -6.64
C ALA A 70 1.78 12.34 -6.46
N TYR A 71 1.01 13.22 -5.82
CA TYR A 71 1.48 14.54 -5.44
C TYR A 71 2.56 14.37 -4.37
N THR A 72 3.83 14.35 -4.79
CA THR A 72 4.97 14.62 -3.93
C THR A 72 5.12 16.14 -3.83
N GLU A 73 4.17 16.82 -3.20
CA GLU A 73 4.52 18.09 -2.60
C GLU A 73 5.09 17.75 -1.23
N SER A 74 6.39 17.97 -1.07
CA SER A 74 6.98 18.09 0.26
C SER A 74 6.24 19.20 0.98
N ILE A 75 5.41 18.86 1.95
CA ILE A 75 4.79 19.85 2.82
C ILE A 75 5.94 20.51 3.59
N GLU A 76 6.26 21.76 3.26
CA GLU A 76 7.13 22.58 4.09
C GLU A 76 6.37 22.91 5.37
N ILE A 77 6.51 22.04 6.39
CA ILE A 77 5.90 22.26 7.70
C ILE A 77 6.62 23.44 8.36
N SER A 78 5.87 24.47 8.70
CA SER A 78 6.41 25.64 9.40
C SER A 78 6.86 25.26 10.82
N ARG A 79 7.75 26.06 11.40
CA ARG A 79 8.22 25.85 12.77
C ARG A 79 7.06 25.81 13.79
N GLY A 80 6.02 26.62 13.60
CA GLY A 80 4.87 26.66 14.51
C GLY A 80 4.03 25.38 14.47
N GLU A 81 3.88 24.77 13.29
CA GLU A 81 3.19 23.49 13.15
C GLU A 81 3.98 22.34 13.76
N ILE A 82 5.32 22.34 13.65
CA ILE A 82 6.17 21.37 14.34
C ILE A 82 6.00 21.47 15.86
N GLU A 83 5.99 22.70 16.41
CA GLU A 83 5.79 22.91 17.85
C GLU A 83 4.39 22.43 18.30
N ALA A 84 3.35 22.66 17.50
CA ALA A 84 2.00 22.15 17.79
C ALA A 84 1.93 20.62 17.76
N LEU A 85 2.54 19.98 16.77
CA LEU A 85 2.57 18.52 16.67
C LEU A 85 3.36 17.86 17.82
N LYS A 86 4.42 18.52 18.30
CA LYS A 86 5.14 18.12 19.52
C LYS A 86 4.28 18.25 20.76
N ALA A 87 3.55 19.35 20.91
CA ALA A 87 2.65 19.56 22.06
C ALA A 87 1.52 18.51 22.11
N LEU A 88 1.08 18.03 20.94
CA LEU A 88 0.09 16.97 20.81
C LEU A 88 0.68 15.54 20.93
N GLY A 89 2.01 15.40 20.96
CA GLY A 89 2.70 14.11 21.12
C GLY A 89 2.78 13.24 19.85
N TYR A 90 2.47 13.79 18.68
CA TYR A 90 2.59 13.06 17.40
C TYR A 90 4.04 12.91 16.93
N ILE A 91 4.94 13.78 17.40
CA ILE A 91 6.38 13.77 17.10
C ILE A 91 7.17 14.09 18.39
N GLN A 92 8.34 13.48 18.57
CA GLN A 92 9.22 13.66 19.73
C GLN A 92 10.44 14.53 19.37
#